data_AF-A0AAN9YN08-F1
#
_entry.id   AF-A0AAN9YN08-F1
#
_cell.length_a   1.000
_cell.length_b   1.000
_cell.length_c   1.000
_cell.angle_alpha   90.00
_cell.angle_beta   90.00
_cell.angle_gamma   90.00
#
_symmetry.space_group_name_H-M   'P 1'
#
loop_
_entity.id
_entity.type
_entity.pdbx_description
1 polymer ?
#
loop_
_entity_poly.entity_id
_entity_poly.type
_entity_poly.pdbx_seq_one_letter_code
_entity_poly.pdbx_strand_id
1 'polypeptide(L)'
;MGSQIPIIDSHIHLFPASALSTLAWQKPDGPLYKQQSLDEFKAATSTGDAVLKGYIFIEADRKSSAAPSSSEDDSGWAEPLAEVEFVRRLATGQPLPGEGHSDSAADAALCLAAVPWAPVPAGPEALERYLARAREAAGEAAWPRVRGFRYLLQDKPSGTALQDGFIESLRLLGRRGFAFDVGVDQHRRGRLQLEEAVEMIDRAHDGVPEAEKVVFVL
;
A
#
# COMPACT_ATOMS: atom_id res chain seq x y z
N MET A 1 31.38 18.91 12.65
CA MET A 1 30.68 18.12 11.63
C MET A 1 29.20 18.19 11.96
N GLY A 2 28.38 18.81 11.11
CA GLY A 2 26.93 18.84 11.34
C GLY A 2 26.39 17.42 11.27
N SER A 3 25.52 17.02 12.22
CA SER A 3 24.86 15.72 12.17
C SER A 3 24.04 15.65 10.88
N GLN A 4 24.38 14.72 9.98
CA GLN A 4 23.55 14.43 8.81
C GLN A 4 22.16 13.98 9.27
N ILE A 5 21.12 14.59 8.72
CA ILE A 5 19.73 14.25 9.03
C ILE A 5 19.39 12.97 8.26
N PRO A 6 18.94 11.89 8.93
CA PRO A 6 18.55 10.66 8.25
C PRO A 6 17.30 10.91 7.38
N ILE A 7 17.34 10.44 6.14
CA ILE A 7 16.24 10.57 5.18
C ILE A 7 15.47 9.26 5.10
N ILE A 8 14.15 9.35 4.99
CA ILE A 8 13.26 8.22 4.68
C ILE A 8 12.62 8.51 3.34
N ASP A 9 12.68 7.55 2.42
CA ASP A 9 11.86 7.59 1.22
C ASP A 9 10.46 7.08 1.56
N SER A 10 9.51 7.99 1.73
CA SER A 10 8.18 7.66 2.26
C SER A 10 7.24 7.03 1.23
N HIS A 11 7.64 6.93 -0.04
CA HIS A 11 6.76 6.42 -1.09
C HIS A 11 7.55 5.74 -2.21
N ILE A 12 7.76 4.43 -2.08
CA ILE A 12 8.33 3.61 -3.16
C ILE A 12 7.43 2.43 -3.52
N HIS A 13 7.61 1.94 -4.74
CA HIS A 13 7.00 0.71 -5.22
C HIS A 13 8.11 -0.28 -5.59
N LEU A 14 8.07 -1.48 -5.03
CA LEU A 14 8.97 -2.57 -5.40
C LEU A 14 8.17 -3.75 -5.93
N PHE A 15 8.66 -4.41 -6.97
CA PHE A 15 8.05 -5.62 -7.52
C PHE A 15 9.08 -6.49 -8.26
N PRO A 16 9.06 -7.81 -8.06
CA PRO A 16 9.95 -8.72 -8.77
C PRO A 16 9.44 -8.97 -10.20
N ALA A 17 10.33 -9.46 -11.08
CA ALA A 17 10.00 -9.76 -12.47
C ALA A 17 8.83 -10.75 -12.63
N SER A 18 8.73 -11.72 -11.71
CA SER A 18 7.66 -12.73 -11.68
C SER A 18 6.26 -12.13 -11.54
N ALA A 19 6.18 -10.88 -11.09
CA ALA A 19 4.94 -10.23 -10.75
C ALA A 19 4.51 -9.20 -11.82
N LEU A 20 5.28 -9.01 -12.90
CA LEU A 20 4.98 -8.00 -13.93
C LEU A 20 3.63 -8.21 -14.62
N SER A 21 3.21 -9.46 -14.80
CA SER A 21 1.91 -9.79 -15.41
C SER A 21 0.71 -9.54 -14.49
N THR A 22 0.94 -9.28 -13.21
CA THR A 22 -0.12 -9.13 -12.20
C THR A 22 -0.32 -7.68 -11.76
N LEU A 23 0.48 -6.75 -12.25
CA LEU A 23 0.26 -5.30 -12.13
C LEU A 23 -0.87 -4.87 -13.07
N ALA A 24 -1.85 -4.10 -12.59
CA ALA A 24 -3.04 -3.73 -13.36
C ALA A 24 -2.78 -2.64 -14.42
N TRP A 25 -1.83 -1.73 -14.13
CA TRP A 25 -1.49 -0.59 -14.99
C TRP A 25 -0.39 -0.90 -16.03
N GLN A 26 0.33 -1.99 -15.86
CA GLN A 26 1.55 -2.28 -16.60
C GLN A 26 1.25 -2.91 -17.97
N LYS A 27 2.03 -2.52 -18.99
CA LYS A 27 1.99 -3.12 -20.35
C LYS A 27 3.36 -3.68 -20.74
N PRO A 28 3.43 -4.80 -21.50
CA PRO A 28 4.70 -5.42 -21.90
C PRO A 28 5.69 -4.53 -22.65
N ASP A 29 5.20 -3.50 -23.34
CA ASP A 29 5.98 -2.53 -24.11
C ASP A 29 6.38 -1.28 -23.31
N GLY A 30 5.96 -1.18 -22.05
CA GLY A 30 6.24 -0.03 -21.20
C GLY A 30 7.70 0.00 -20.71
N PRO A 31 8.28 1.20 -20.50
CA PRO A 31 9.66 1.33 -20.00
C PRO A 31 9.84 0.78 -18.57
N LEU A 32 8.73 0.58 -17.85
CA LEU A 32 8.69 0.00 -16.51
C LEU A 32 8.40 -1.50 -16.51
N TYR A 33 8.25 -2.16 -17.69
CA TYR A 33 8.04 -3.61 -17.79
C TYR A 33 9.33 -4.41 -17.53
N LYS A 34 9.85 -4.25 -16.32
CA LYS A 34 11.05 -4.90 -15.81
C LYS A 34 10.99 -4.89 -14.30
N GLN A 35 11.79 -5.74 -13.68
CA GLN A 35 11.94 -5.73 -12.22
C GLN A 35 12.29 -4.33 -11.69
N GLN A 36 11.68 -3.98 -10.57
CA GLN A 36 12.01 -2.82 -9.75
C GLN A 36 12.09 -3.31 -8.31
N SER A 37 13.24 -3.86 -7.93
CA SER A 37 13.46 -4.52 -6.65
C SER A 37 14.35 -3.70 -5.72
N LEU A 38 14.71 -4.25 -4.57
CA LEU A 38 15.55 -3.54 -3.60
C LEU A 38 16.95 -3.28 -4.17
N ASP A 39 17.45 -4.16 -5.05
CA ASP A 39 18.74 -3.95 -5.71
C ASP A 39 18.71 -2.71 -6.62
N GLU A 40 17.65 -2.49 -7.41
CA GLU A 40 17.48 -1.26 -8.19
C GLU A 40 17.34 -0.04 -7.27
N PHE A 41 16.59 -0.13 -6.17
CA PHE A 41 16.46 0.94 -5.20
C PHE A 41 17.80 1.33 -4.55
N LYS A 42 18.58 0.34 -4.10
CA LYS A 42 19.93 0.56 -3.54
C LYS A 42 20.86 1.19 -4.57
N ALA A 43 20.83 0.71 -5.82
CA ALA A 43 21.62 1.30 -6.90
C ALA A 43 21.26 2.77 -7.13
N ALA A 44 19.97 3.10 -7.21
CA ALA A 44 19.49 4.46 -7.42
C ALA A 44 19.83 5.42 -6.27
N THR A 45 19.91 4.91 -5.04
CA THR A 45 20.13 5.71 -3.83
C THR A 45 21.60 5.76 -3.38
N SER A 46 22.47 4.95 -3.99
CA SER A 46 23.89 4.82 -3.61
C SER A 46 24.76 6.06 -3.86
N THR A 47 24.29 7.03 -4.63
CA THR A 47 25.09 8.18 -5.11
C THR A 47 24.88 9.47 -4.33
N GLY A 48 23.97 9.47 -3.34
CA GLY A 48 23.66 10.66 -2.56
C GLY A 48 24.57 10.83 -1.34
N ASP A 49 24.87 12.09 -0.99
CA ASP A 49 25.52 12.45 0.28
C ASP A 49 24.57 12.31 1.51
N ALA A 50 23.30 11.97 1.26
CA ALA A 50 22.29 11.80 2.28
C ALA A 50 22.40 10.44 2.97
N VAL A 51 22.20 10.43 4.30
CA VAL A 51 22.11 9.19 5.08
C VAL A 51 20.70 8.63 4.91
N LEU A 52 20.52 7.76 3.93
CA LEU A 52 19.27 7.02 3.77
C LEU A 52 19.09 6.05 4.95
N LYS A 53 17.98 6.22 5.67
CA LYS A 53 17.57 5.33 6.75
C LYS A 53 16.81 4.10 6.24
N GLY A 54 16.07 4.26 5.14
CA GLY A 54 15.22 3.23 4.58
C GLY A 54 14.03 3.84 3.84
N TYR A 55 13.02 3.01 3.61
CA TYR A 55 11.85 3.35 2.81
C TYR A 55 10.54 2.89 3.44
N ILE A 56 9.44 3.44 2.93
CA ILE A 56 8.08 2.96 3.12
C ILE A 56 7.60 2.35 1.81
N PHE A 57 7.25 1.07 1.84
CA PHE A 57 6.68 0.36 0.69
C PHE A 57 5.21 0.75 0.52
N ILE A 58 4.82 1.11 -0.69
CA ILE A 58 3.42 1.36 -1.07
C ILE A 58 3.01 0.31 -2.13
N GLU A 59 1.81 -0.23 -2.01
CA GLU A 59 1.25 -1.20 -2.96
C GLU A 59 1.39 -0.75 -4.43
N ALA A 60 1.60 -1.72 -5.31
CA ALA A 60 1.94 -1.47 -6.72
C ALA A 60 0.76 -1.66 -7.68
N ASP A 61 -0.48 -1.57 -7.19
CA ASP A 61 -1.74 -1.74 -7.93
C ASP A 61 -1.80 -3.08 -8.65
N ARG A 62 -1.69 -4.14 -7.83
CA ARG A 62 -1.94 -5.52 -8.23
C ARG A 62 -3.38 -5.69 -8.70
N LYS A 63 -3.58 -6.53 -9.72
CA LYS A 63 -4.89 -6.97 -10.19
C LYS A 63 -5.70 -7.48 -9.01
N SER A 64 -6.83 -6.83 -8.75
CA SER A 64 -7.65 -7.10 -7.58
C SER A 64 -9.12 -6.88 -7.91
N SER A 65 -10.00 -7.47 -7.09
CA SER A 65 -11.43 -7.16 -7.10
C SER A 65 -11.84 -6.65 -5.72
N ALA A 66 -12.32 -5.40 -5.68
CA ALA A 66 -12.97 -4.82 -4.52
C ALA A 66 -14.49 -5.06 -4.52
N ALA A 67 -15.03 -5.72 -5.54
CA ALA A 67 -16.46 -5.99 -5.59
C ALA A 67 -16.82 -7.02 -4.51
N PRO A 68 -17.90 -6.79 -3.75
CA PRO A 68 -18.50 -7.87 -2.97
C PRO A 68 -19.02 -8.89 -3.97
N SER A 69 -18.28 -9.97 -4.21
CA SER A 69 -18.98 -11.19 -4.62
C SER A 69 -19.97 -11.46 -3.48
N SER A 70 -21.21 -11.75 -3.80
CA SER A 70 -22.27 -12.12 -2.86
C SER A 70 -22.00 -13.49 -2.19
N SER A 71 -20.73 -13.79 -1.91
CA SER A 71 -20.16 -15.03 -1.42
C SER A 71 -18.84 -14.72 -0.72
N GLU A 72 -18.47 -15.57 0.23
CA GLU A 72 -17.17 -15.63 0.93
C GLU A 72 -15.96 -15.89 -0.02
N ASP A 73 -16.07 -15.49 -1.28
CA ASP A 73 -15.08 -15.72 -2.31
C ASP A 73 -14.02 -14.60 -2.29
N ASP A 74 -12.96 -14.86 -1.53
CA ASP A 74 -11.80 -13.99 -1.40
C ASP A 74 -10.82 -14.12 -2.60
N SER A 75 -11.21 -14.79 -3.70
CA SER A 75 -10.32 -15.01 -4.86
C SER A 75 -9.81 -13.71 -5.50
N GLY A 76 -10.57 -12.62 -5.36
CA GLY A 76 -10.18 -11.27 -5.81
C GLY A 76 -8.98 -10.66 -5.08
N TRP A 77 -8.47 -11.30 -4.02
CA TRP A 77 -7.39 -10.78 -3.16
C TRP A 77 -6.05 -11.49 -3.36
N ALA A 78 -5.98 -12.49 -4.24
CA ALA A 78 -4.78 -13.31 -4.41
C ALA A 78 -3.52 -12.49 -4.72
N GLU A 79 -3.57 -11.59 -5.69
CA GLU A 79 -2.40 -10.79 -6.09
C GLU A 79 -2.01 -9.72 -5.05
N PRO A 80 -2.95 -8.97 -4.43
CA PRO A 80 -2.63 -8.14 -3.28
C PRO A 80 -1.98 -8.90 -2.12
N LEU A 81 -2.48 -10.10 -1.79
CA LEU A 81 -1.92 -10.91 -0.72
C LEU A 81 -0.52 -11.44 -1.07
N ALA A 82 -0.30 -11.86 -2.32
CA ALA A 82 1.04 -12.22 -2.80
C ALA A 82 2.04 -11.05 -2.71
N GLU A 83 1.58 -9.82 -2.89
CA GLU A 83 2.40 -8.62 -2.66
C GLU A 83 2.69 -8.40 -1.16
N VAL A 84 1.74 -8.68 -0.26
CA VAL A 84 2.01 -8.66 1.19
C VAL A 84 3.05 -9.73 1.58
N GLU A 85 3.01 -10.92 0.97
CA GLU A 85 4.05 -11.93 1.16
C GLU A 85 5.42 -11.46 0.64
N PHE A 86 5.46 -10.73 -0.47
CA PHE A 86 6.69 -10.10 -0.96
C PHE A 86 7.22 -9.04 0.01
N VAL A 87 6.34 -8.19 0.56
CA VAL A 87 6.69 -7.24 1.63
C VAL A 87 7.25 -7.96 2.85
N ARG A 88 6.67 -9.10 3.25
CA ARG A 88 7.23 -9.92 4.33
C ARG A 88 8.67 -10.31 4.04
N ARG A 89 8.97 -10.81 2.85
CA ARG A 89 10.34 -11.21 2.45
C ARG A 89 11.31 -10.04 2.46
N LEU A 90 10.90 -8.88 1.97
CA LEU A 90 11.67 -7.64 2.09
C LEU A 90 11.93 -7.28 3.56
N ALA A 91 10.91 -7.31 4.40
CA ALA A 91 10.97 -6.95 5.81
C ALA A 91 11.77 -7.91 6.70
N THR A 92 11.87 -9.18 6.30
CA THR A 92 12.63 -10.21 7.01
C THR A 92 13.98 -10.53 6.35
N GLY A 93 14.25 -9.99 5.17
CA GLY A 93 15.46 -10.27 4.40
C GLY A 93 15.52 -11.72 3.93
N GLN A 94 14.41 -12.28 3.45
CA GLN A 94 14.29 -13.68 3.05
C GLN A 94 13.76 -13.81 1.61
N PRO A 95 14.56 -13.43 0.59
CA PRO A 95 14.15 -13.43 -0.81
C PRO A 95 13.83 -14.83 -1.34
N LEU A 96 12.89 -14.90 -2.28
CA LEU A 96 12.85 -16.02 -3.23
C LEU A 96 13.90 -15.83 -4.34
N PRO A 97 14.34 -16.91 -5.01
CA PRO A 97 15.26 -16.81 -6.14
C PRO A 97 14.73 -15.84 -7.22
N GLY A 98 15.54 -14.83 -7.55
CA GLY A 98 15.24 -13.86 -8.59
C GLY A 98 14.50 -12.59 -8.14
N GLU A 99 14.20 -12.40 -6.84
CA GLU A 99 13.47 -11.22 -6.35
C GLU A 99 14.30 -9.93 -6.18
N GLY A 100 15.61 -9.98 -6.42
CA GLY A 100 16.48 -8.80 -6.40
C GLY A 100 16.60 -8.11 -5.04
N HIS A 101 16.87 -8.91 -4.02
CA HIS A 101 17.37 -8.45 -2.73
C HIS A 101 18.22 -9.57 -2.10
N SER A 102 19.08 -9.21 -1.14
CA SER A 102 19.97 -10.16 -0.46
C SER A 102 19.29 -10.78 0.75
N ASP A 103 19.63 -12.04 1.04
CA ASP A 103 19.32 -12.67 2.33
C ASP A 103 20.20 -12.04 3.42
N SER A 104 19.75 -10.90 3.96
CA SER A 104 20.53 -10.11 4.91
C SER A 104 19.67 -9.24 5.82
N ALA A 105 20.12 -9.10 7.07
CA ALA A 105 19.52 -8.18 8.03
C ALA A 105 19.67 -6.70 7.61
N ALA A 106 20.68 -6.37 6.81
CA ALA A 106 20.90 -5.00 6.30
C ALA A 106 19.78 -4.60 5.33
N ASP A 107 19.46 -5.46 4.36
CA ASP A 107 18.34 -5.24 3.43
C ASP A 107 17.00 -5.21 4.20
N ALA A 108 16.81 -6.12 5.16
CA ALA A 108 15.61 -6.17 6.00
C ALA A 108 15.37 -4.89 6.82
N ALA A 109 16.45 -4.23 7.25
CA ALA A 109 16.39 -3.00 8.04
C ALA A 109 15.96 -1.78 7.22
N LEU A 110 16.09 -1.81 5.89
CA LEU A 110 15.68 -0.72 5.01
C LEU A 110 14.15 -0.61 4.90
N CYS A 111 13.42 -1.71 5.05
CA CYS A 111 11.96 -1.69 5.04
C CYS A 111 11.43 -1.19 6.40
N LEU A 112 11.08 0.10 6.48
CA LEU A 112 10.65 0.75 7.73
C LEU A 112 9.15 0.59 7.97
N ALA A 113 8.36 0.62 6.90
CA ALA A 113 6.92 0.41 6.94
C ALA A 113 6.39 -0.06 5.57
N ALA A 114 5.16 -0.53 5.56
CA ALA A 114 4.43 -0.92 4.36
C ALA A 114 2.97 -0.46 4.42
N VAL A 115 2.44 -0.10 3.25
CA VAL A 115 1.07 0.30 2.99
C VAL A 115 0.53 -0.56 1.84
N PRO A 116 0.10 -1.81 2.13
CA PRO A 116 -0.49 -2.69 1.13
C PRO A 116 -1.88 -2.21 0.68
N TRP A 117 -2.39 -2.82 -0.38
CA TRP A 117 -3.75 -2.59 -0.88
C TRP A 117 -4.79 -3.10 0.13
N ALA A 118 -6.00 -2.53 0.12
CA ALA A 118 -7.16 -3.11 0.81
C ALA A 118 -8.48 -2.92 0.03
N PRO A 119 -9.47 -3.82 0.19
CA PRO A 119 -10.78 -3.74 -0.47
C PRO A 119 -11.72 -2.74 0.22
N VAL A 120 -11.28 -1.48 0.41
CA VAL A 120 -12.03 -0.45 1.15
C VAL A 120 -13.47 -0.25 0.65
N PRO A 121 -13.76 -0.23 -0.68
CA PRO A 121 -15.14 -0.11 -1.18
C PRO A 121 -16.04 -1.32 -0.87
N ALA A 122 -15.49 -2.47 -0.51
CA ALA A 122 -16.26 -3.68 -0.21
C ALA A 122 -16.98 -3.61 1.14
N GLY A 123 -16.73 -2.55 1.93
CA GLY A 123 -17.32 -2.35 3.25
C GLY A 123 -16.51 -2.99 4.40
N PRO A 124 -16.85 -2.62 5.65
CA PRO A 124 -16.04 -2.96 6.82
C PRO A 124 -15.95 -4.47 7.09
N GLU A 125 -16.98 -5.24 6.76
CA GLU A 125 -16.97 -6.71 6.95
C GLU A 125 -15.97 -7.41 6.04
N ALA A 126 -15.92 -7.02 4.75
CA ALA A 126 -14.96 -7.55 3.80
C ALA A 126 -13.54 -7.07 4.11
N LEU A 127 -13.40 -5.80 4.52
CA LEU A 127 -12.13 -5.26 4.97
C LEU A 127 -11.60 -6.03 6.19
N GLU A 128 -12.44 -6.32 7.18
CA GLU A 128 -12.06 -7.08 8.38
C GLU A 128 -11.47 -8.46 8.02
N ARG A 129 -12.12 -9.19 7.11
CA ARG A 129 -11.61 -10.47 6.60
C ARG A 129 -10.28 -10.29 5.88
N TYR A 130 -10.18 -9.28 5.02
CA TYR A 130 -8.93 -8.98 4.31
C TYR A 130 -7.79 -8.66 5.27
N LEU A 131 -8.03 -7.87 6.33
CA LEU A 131 -7.00 -7.54 7.33
C LEU A 131 -6.46 -8.80 8.03
N ALA A 132 -7.32 -9.79 8.30
CA ALA A 132 -6.90 -11.07 8.84
C ALA A 132 -6.00 -11.85 7.86
N ARG A 133 -6.38 -11.91 6.58
CA ARG A 133 -5.58 -12.56 5.51
C ARG A 133 -4.26 -11.84 5.25
N ALA A 134 -4.25 -10.51 5.28
CA ALA A 134 -3.05 -9.70 5.13
C ALA A 134 -2.09 -9.91 6.30
N ARG A 135 -2.60 -10.03 7.53
CA ARG A 135 -1.78 -10.37 8.70
C ARG A 135 -1.16 -11.77 8.58
N GLU A 136 -1.93 -12.75 8.12
CA GLU A 136 -1.42 -14.10 7.86
C GLU A 136 -0.29 -14.09 6.82
N ALA A 137 -0.51 -13.42 5.68
CA ALA A 137 0.47 -13.26 4.61
C ALA A 137 1.75 -12.56 5.08
N ALA A 138 1.61 -11.47 5.84
CA ALA A 138 2.73 -10.72 6.40
C ALA A 138 3.50 -11.53 7.46
N GLY A 139 2.80 -12.39 8.21
CA GLY A 139 3.33 -13.09 9.37
C GLY A 139 3.70 -12.14 10.52
N GLU A 140 3.90 -12.70 11.71
CA GLU A 140 4.11 -11.91 12.93
C GLU A 140 5.40 -11.05 12.90
N ALA A 141 6.41 -11.44 12.12
CA ALA A 141 7.66 -10.69 12.01
C ALA A 141 7.54 -9.42 11.16
N ALA A 142 6.70 -9.43 10.11
CA ALA A 142 6.54 -8.28 9.21
C ALA A 142 5.25 -7.49 9.47
N TRP A 143 4.23 -8.07 10.09
CA TRP A 143 2.98 -7.36 10.42
C TRP A 143 3.18 -6.04 11.18
N PRO A 144 4.13 -5.92 12.15
CA PRO A 144 4.42 -4.64 12.79
C PRO A 144 4.92 -3.54 11.85
N ARG A 145 5.35 -3.86 10.61
CA ARG A 145 5.70 -2.87 9.59
C ARG A 145 4.50 -2.44 8.75
N VAL A 146 3.39 -3.16 8.77
CA VAL A 146 2.15 -2.71 8.11
C VAL A 146 1.58 -1.55 8.93
N ARG A 147 1.59 -0.34 8.36
CA ARG A 147 1.19 0.90 9.07
C ARG A 147 -0.03 1.59 8.46
N GLY A 148 -0.49 1.12 7.33
CA GLY A 148 -1.67 1.64 6.67
C GLY A 148 -2.10 0.76 5.53
N PHE A 149 -3.14 1.19 4.84
CA PHE A 149 -3.58 0.57 3.61
C PHE A 149 -3.87 1.63 2.55
N ARG A 150 -3.83 1.23 1.28
CA ARG A 150 -4.08 2.11 0.15
C ARG A 150 -5.22 1.59 -0.71
N TYR A 151 -5.95 2.53 -1.30
CA TYR A 151 -6.85 2.24 -2.40
C TYR A 151 -6.78 3.37 -3.43
N LEU A 152 -6.46 3.01 -4.67
CA LEU A 152 -6.40 3.98 -5.77
C LEU A 152 -7.81 4.41 -6.19
N LEU A 153 -8.13 5.69 -5.96
CA LEU A 153 -9.36 6.34 -6.41
C LEU A 153 -9.21 6.99 -7.79
N GLN A 154 -7.97 7.23 -8.24
CA GLN A 154 -7.59 7.97 -9.46
C GLN A 154 -8.33 7.57 -10.74
N ASP A 155 -8.73 6.29 -10.87
CA ASP A 155 -9.38 5.72 -12.05
C ASP A 155 -10.82 5.22 -11.76
N LYS A 156 -11.35 5.49 -10.57
CA LYS A 156 -12.66 5.00 -10.14
C LYS A 156 -13.79 5.98 -10.50
N PRO A 157 -15.05 5.51 -10.62
CA PRO A 157 -16.19 6.38 -10.83
C PRO A 157 -16.31 7.47 -9.75
N SER A 158 -16.89 8.61 -10.14
CA SER A 158 -17.22 9.66 -9.18
C SER A 158 -18.17 9.14 -8.11
N GLY A 159 -17.97 9.59 -6.88
CA GLY A 159 -18.74 9.18 -5.71
C GLY A 159 -18.33 7.83 -5.10
N THR A 160 -17.36 7.08 -5.65
CA THR A 160 -16.88 5.82 -5.04
C THR A 160 -16.42 6.02 -3.60
N ALA A 161 -15.65 7.08 -3.34
CA ALA A 161 -15.16 7.41 -2.00
C ALA A 161 -16.25 7.86 -1.02
N LEU A 162 -17.42 8.25 -1.55
CA LEU A 162 -18.54 8.78 -0.77
C LEU A 162 -19.59 7.71 -0.44
N GLN A 163 -19.38 6.47 -0.86
CA GLN A 163 -20.29 5.37 -0.51
C GLN A 163 -20.15 5.03 0.98
N ASP A 164 -21.28 4.73 1.64
CA ASP A 164 -21.29 4.46 3.09
C ASP A 164 -20.35 3.32 3.49
N GLY A 165 -20.30 2.24 2.69
CA GLY A 165 -19.36 1.14 2.92
C GLY A 165 -17.89 1.58 2.88
N PHE A 166 -17.54 2.52 2.01
CA PHE A 166 -16.19 3.08 1.95
C PHE A 166 -15.87 3.87 3.22
N ILE A 167 -16.78 4.76 3.64
CA ILE A 167 -16.62 5.59 4.85
C ILE A 167 -16.50 4.73 6.11
N GLU A 168 -17.34 3.69 6.25
CA GLU A 168 -17.28 2.78 7.39
C GLU A 168 -15.99 1.93 7.40
N SER A 169 -15.48 1.56 6.24
CA SER A 169 -14.15 0.93 6.12
C SER A 169 -13.03 1.86 6.59
N LEU A 170 -13.07 3.15 6.25
CA LEU A 170 -12.09 4.13 6.73
C LEU A 170 -12.14 4.29 8.26
N ARG A 171 -13.35 4.36 8.83
CA ARG A 171 -13.54 4.38 10.29
C ARG A 171 -12.99 3.12 10.95
N LEU A 172 -13.18 1.96 10.32
CA LEU A 172 -12.57 0.70 10.79
C LEU A 172 -11.04 0.77 10.78
N LEU A 173 -10.40 1.27 9.72
CA LEU A 173 -8.95 1.45 9.68
C LEU A 173 -8.44 2.35 10.82
N GLY A 174 -9.14 3.47 11.06
CA GLY A 174 -8.82 4.39 12.17
C GLY A 174 -8.89 3.73 13.54
N ARG A 175 -9.98 2.99 13.84
CA ARG A 175 -10.12 2.19 15.08
C ARG A 175 -9.03 1.13 15.24
N ARG A 176 -8.44 0.67 14.15
CA ARG A 176 -7.33 -0.29 14.13
C ARG A 176 -5.95 0.35 14.16
N GLY A 177 -5.86 1.68 14.18
CA GLY A 177 -4.61 2.42 14.22
C GLY A 177 -3.84 2.39 12.89
N PHE A 178 -4.52 2.15 11.78
CA PHE A 178 -3.94 2.17 10.44
C PHE A 178 -4.14 3.53 9.77
N ALA A 179 -3.14 3.99 9.03
CA ALA A 179 -3.29 5.10 8.09
C ALA A 179 -3.99 4.66 6.80
N PHE A 180 -4.51 5.62 6.05
CA PHE A 180 -5.06 5.41 4.71
C PHE A 180 -4.36 6.32 3.70
N ASP A 181 -3.75 5.71 2.68
CA ASP A 181 -3.11 6.44 1.57
C ASP A 181 -4.12 6.66 0.44
N VAL A 182 -4.27 7.92 0.04
CA VAL A 182 -5.31 8.38 -0.88
C VAL A 182 -4.71 8.63 -2.26
N GLY A 183 -4.90 7.68 -3.19
CA GLY A 183 -4.47 7.84 -4.57
C GLY A 183 -5.50 8.57 -5.43
N VAL A 184 -5.39 9.89 -5.62
CA VAL A 184 -6.22 10.70 -6.52
C VAL A 184 -5.43 11.27 -7.70
N ASP A 185 -6.13 11.67 -8.77
CA ASP A 185 -5.55 12.24 -9.98
C ASP A 185 -6.33 13.50 -10.43
N GLN A 186 -5.93 14.64 -9.86
CA GLN A 186 -6.47 15.94 -10.23
C GLN A 186 -6.28 16.26 -11.72
N HIS A 187 -5.18 15.79 -12.33
CA HIS A 187 -4.84 16.14 -13.71
C HIS A 187 -5.88 15.57 -14.70
N ARG A 188 -6.29 14.31 -14.53
CA ARG A 188 -7.29 13.66 -15.40
C ARG A 188 -8.73 13.82 -14.93
N ARG A 189 -8.96 13.89 -13.61
CA ARG A 189 -10.31 13.88 -13.02
C ARG A 189 -10.79 15.28 -12.62
N GLY A 190 -9.89 16.27 -12.62
CA GLY A 190 -10.20 17.64 -12.29
C GLY A 190 -10.49 17.87 -10.81
N ARG A 191 -11.05 19.05 -10.52
CA ARG A 191 -11.35 19.52 -9.16
C ARG A 191 -12.33 18.62 -8.39
N LEU A 192 -13.27 18.00 -9.10
CA LEU A 192 -14.31 17.16 -8.48
C LEU A 192 -13.72 16.05 -7.60
N GLN A 193 -12.65 15.38 -8.04
CA GLN A 193 -12.08 14.30 -7.24
C GLN A 193 -11.38 14.80 -5.96
N LEU A 194 -10.87 16.04 -5.96
CA LEU A 194 -10.34 16.66 -4.74
C LEU A 194 -11.48 17.05 -3.79
N GLU A 195 -12.61 17.54 -4.31
CA GLU A 195 -13.80 17.82 -3.50
C GLU A 195 -14.34 16.55 -2.85
N GLU A 196 -14.42 15.45 -3.61
CA GLU A 196 -14.80 14.14 -3.07
C GLU A 196 -13.82 13.63 -2.01
N ALA A 197 -12.51 13.88 -2.17
CA ALA A 197 -11.52 13.50 -1.15
C ALA A 197 -11.71 14.28 0.16
N VAL A 198 -11.99 15.58 0.09
CA VAL A 198 -12.29 16.40 1.28
C VAL A 198 -13.56 15.91 1.97
N GLU A 199 -14.64 15.71 1.22
CA GLU A 199 -15.91 15.22 1.78
C GLU A 199 -15.75 13.82 2.39
N MET A 200 -14.98 12.93 1.75
CA MET A 200 -14.64 11.61 2.28
C MET A 200 -13.94 11.72 3.64
N ILE A 201 -12.96 12.60 3.78
CA ILE A 201 -12.23 12.83 5.04
C ILE A 201 -13.19 13.34 6.13
N ASP A 202 -13.99 14.36 5.81
CA ASP A 202 -14.95 14.95 6.75
C ASP A 202 -15.92 13.88 7.26
N ARG A 203 -16.49 13.07 6.37
CA ARG A 203 -17.42 11.99 6.73
C ARG A 203 -16.74 10.87 7.53
N ALA A 204 -15.51 10.51 7.17
CA ALA A 204 -14.74 9.49 7.90
C ALA A 204 -14.42 9.93 9.34
N HIS A 205 -14.33 11.24 9.60
CA HIS A 205 -14.03 11.81 10.92
C HIS A 205 -15.27 12.28 11.70
N ASP A 206 -16.41 12.46 11.05
CA ASP A 206 -17.65 12.91 11.69
C ASP A 206 -18.08 11.96 12.81
N GLY A 207 -18.27 12.50 14.01
CA GLY A 207 -18.64 11.73 15.21
C GLY A 207 -17.57 10.77 15.74
N VAL A 208 -16.35 10.75 15.18
CA VAL A 208 -15.28 9.82 15.58
C VAL A 208 -14.36 10.44 16.64
N PRO A 209 -14.10 9.75 17.77
CA PRO A 209 -13.11 10.21 18.76
C PRO A 209 -11.73 10.45 18.15
N GLU A 210 -11.00 11.45 18.61
CA GLU A 210 -9.70 11.84 18.04
C GLU A 210 -8.70 10.67 17.95
N ALA A 211 -8.66 9.80 18.95
CA ALA A 211 -7.77 8.63 19.00
C ALA A 211 -8.15 7.51 18.01
N GLU A 212 -9.36 7.54 17.45
CA GLU A 212 -9.89 6.56 16.50
C GLU A 212 -9.98 7.10 15.08
N LYS A 213 -9.65 8.37 14.85
CA LYS A 213 -9.65 8.96 13.52
C LYS A 213 -8.56 8.33 12.67
N VAL A 214 -8.93 7.91 11.46
CA VAL A 214 -7.97 7.45 10.46
C VAL A 214 -7.05 8.60 10.05
N VAL A 215 -5.75 8.33 9.98
CA VAL A 215 -4.77 9.28 9.46
C VAL A 215 -4.73 9.14 7.95
N PHE A 216 -4.93 10.23 7.23
CA PHE A 216 -4.85 10.27 5.77
C PHE A 216 -3.45 10.68 5.31
N VAL A 217 -2.93 9.99 4.30
CA VAL A 217 -1.74 10.37 3.52
C VAL A 217 -2.24 10.80 2.14
N LEU A 218 -1.90 12.01 1.72
CA LEU A 218 -2.41 12.70 0.53
C LEU A 218 -1.27 13.05 -0.44
#